data_AF-A0A4R2IJU5-F1
#
_entry.id   AF-A0A4R2IJU5-F1
#
_cell.length_a   1.000
_cell.length_b   1.000
_cell.length_c   1.000
_cell.angle_alpha   90.00
_cell.angle_beta   90.00
_cell.angle_gamma   90.00
#
_symmetry.space_group_name_H-M   'P 1'
#
loop_
_entity.id
_entity.type
_entity.pdbx_description
1 polymer ?
#
loop_
_entity_poly.entity_id
_entity_poly.type
_entity_poly.pdbx_seq_one_letter_code
_entity_poly.pdbx_strand_id
1 'polypeptide(L)'
;MRLGYFASQPAGLLTALSGRAGARVDLAVIPPGTESATADTAMTLAATIGNRIHAQHIVASVVNDQTPQTPQAGQEDTWETDGGHLAGVGHEQ
;
A
#
# COMPACT_ATOMS: atom_id res chain seq x y z
N MET A 1 21.94 -1.73 -8.52
CA MET A 1 20.60 -1.11 -8.61
C MET A 1 20.44 -0.41 -9.96
N ARG A 2 19.31 -0.61 -10.65
CA ARG A 2 18.95 0.18 -11.84
C ARG A 2 17.85 1.15 -11.45
N LEU A 3 18.21 2.42 -11.26
CA LEU A 3 17.25 3.48 -11.00
C LEU A 3 16.65 3.88 -12.35
N GLY A 4 15.38 3.54 -12.55
CA GLY A 4 14.62 4.02 -13.70
C GLY A 4 14.07 5.39 -13.33
N TYR A 5 14.34 6.40 -14.17
CA TYR A 5 13.68 7.68 -14.06
C TYR A 5 12.34 7.58 -14.78
N PHE A 6 11.25 7.88 -14.08
CA PHE A 6 9.91 7.96 -14.65
C PHE A 6 9.47 9.42 -14.62
N ALA A 7 9.00 9.94 -15.75
CA ALA A 7 8.49 11.31 -15.83
C ALA A 7 7.16 11.51 -15.07
N SER A 8 6.49 10.40 -14.71
CA SER A 8 5.25 10.39 -13.94
C SER A 8 5.09 9.05 -13.22
N GLN A 9 4.48 9.07 -12.03
CA GLN A 9 4.10 7.88 -11.29
C GLN A 9 2.57 7.71 -11.34
N PRO A 10 2.05 6.48 -11.53
CA PRO A 10 0.60 6.24 -11.44
C PRO A 10 0.07 6.64 -10.06
N ALA A 11 -1.08 7.33 -10.04
CA ALA A 11 -1.75 7.64 -8.79
C ALA A 11 -2.08 6.33 -8.04
N GLY A 12 -1.68 6.25 -6.76
CA GLY A 12 -1.92 5.06 -5.94
C GLY A 12 -0.88 3.95 -6.05
N LEU A 13 0.22 4.15 -6.80
CA LEU A 13 1.39 3.26 -6.75
C LEU A 13 2.43 3.84 -5.79
N LEU A 14 2.79 3.11 -4.75
CA LEU A 14 4.00 3.37 -3.95
C LEU A 14 4.93 2.17 -4.07
N THR A 15 6.24 2.38 -4.23
CA THR A 15 7.21 1.27 -4.30
C THR A 15 8.20 1.42 -3.15
N ALA A 16 8.23 0.44 -2.25
CA ALA A 16 9.27 0.30 -1.26
C ALA A 16 10.50 -0.40 -1.85
N LEU A 17 11.68 0.12 -1.53
CA LEU A 17 12.96 -0.47 -1.90
C LEU A 17 13.63 -0.98 -0.63
N SER A 18 13.90 -2.29 -0.53
CA SER A 18 14.49 -2.89 0.67
C SER A 18 15.91 -3.44 0.45
N GLY A 19 16.79 -3.09 1.39
CA GLY A 19 18.12 -3.69 1.59
C GLY A 19 19.18 -3.42 0.51
N ARG A 20 20.40 -3.95 0.75
CA ARG A 20 21.54 -3.90 -0.18
C ARG A 20 21.29 -4.64 -1.50
N ALA A 21 20.37 -5.62 -1.50
CA ALA A 21 20.01 -6.41 -2.67
C ALA A 21 19.00 -5.71 -3.60
N GLY A 22 18.38 -4.60 -3.14
CA GLY A 22 17.50 -3.78 -3.99
C GLY A 22 16.17 -4.45 -4.33
N ALA A 23 15.64 -5.26 -3.42
CA ALA A 23 14.30 -5.81 -3.59
C ALA A 23 13.28 -4.68 -3.69
N ARG A 24 12.33 -4.81 -4.60
CA ARG A 24 11.25 -3.85 -4.82
C ARG A 24 9.94 -4.48 -4.40
N VAL A 25 9.16 -3.73 -3.64
CA VAL A 25 7.81 -4.13 -3.22
C VAL A 25 6.86 -3.02 -3.62
N ASP A 26 5.90 -3.33 -4.47
CA ASP A 26 4.82 -2.39 -4.79
C ASP A 26 3.74 -2.47 -3.70
N LEU A 27 3.31 -1.31 -3.22
CA LEU A 27 2.33 -1.12 -2.16
C LEU A 27 1.05 -0.55 -2.79
N ALA A 28 -0.06 -1.20 -2.48
CA ALA A 28 -1.38 -0.70 -2.86
C ALA A 28 -1.82 0.40 -1.90
N VAL A 29 -2.38 1.48 -2.44
CA VAL A 29 -2.90 2.59 -1.65
C VAL A 29 -4.43 2.51 -1.64
N ILE A 30 -5.02 2.52 -0.46
CA ILE A 30 -6.46 2.66 -0.27
C ILE A 30 -6.77 4.16 -0.07
N PRO A 31 -7.50 4.81 -0.98
CA PRO A 31 -7.84 6.23 -0.84
C PRO A 31 -8.70 6.48 0.42
N PRO A 32 -8.57 7.66 1.05
CA PRO A 32 -9.48 8.05 2.13
C PRO A 32 -10.92 8.10 1.61
N GLY A 33 -11.87 7.65 2.43
CA GLY A 33 -13.28 7.56 2.04
C GLY A 33 -13.64 6.35 1.17
N THR A 34 -12.70 5.42 0.94
CA THR A 34 -13.04 4.09 0.42
C THR A 34 -13.96 3.38 1.40
N GLU A 35 -15.04 2.77 0.90
CA GLU A 35 -15.98 2.03 1.74
C GLU A 35 -15.26 0.87 2.46
N SER A 36 -15.62 0.60 3.72
CA SER A 36 -14.88 -0.33 4.59
C SER A 36 -14.80 -1.74 4.00
N ALA A 37 -15.90 -2.29 3.46
CA ALA A 37 -15.88 -3.62 2.87
C ALA A 37 -15.06 -3.66 1.57
N THR A 38 -15.09 -2.59 0.77
CA THR A 38 -14.18 -2.43 -0.38
C THR A 38 -12.71 -2.39 0.07
N ALA A 39 -12.40 -1.64 1.13
CA ALA A 39 -11.05 -1.55 1.69
C ALA A 39 -10.56 -2.91 2.21
N ASP A 40 -11.38 -3.62 2.99
CA ASP A 40 -11.06 -4.94 3.52
C ASP A 40 -10.84 -5.98 2.41
N THR A 41 -11.69 -5.95 1.40
CA THR A 41 -11.57 -6.84 0.24
C THR A 41 -10.30 -6.52 -0.55
N ALA A 42 -9.97 -5.25 -0.74
CA ALA A 42 -8.74 -4.82 -1.40
C ALA A 42 -7.49 -5.22 -0.61
N MET A 43 -7.49 -5.07 0.72
CA MET A 43 -6.39 -5.51 1.59
C MET A 43 -6.21 -7.03 1.55
N THR A 44 -7.31 -7.79 1.60
CA THR A 44 -7.28 -9.26 1.51
C THR A 44 -6.73 -9.72 0.15
N LEU A 45 -7.17 -9.08 -0.94
CA LEU A 45 -6.68 -9.36 -2.28
C LEU A 45 -5.18 -9.05 -2.40
N ALA A 46 -4.73 -7.91 -1.87
CA ALA A 46 -3.31 -7.53 -1.84
C ALA A 46 -2.46 -8.53 -1.04
N ALA A 47 -2.97 -9.05 0.08
CA ALA A 47 -2.28 -10.03 0.93
C ALA A 47 -2.28 -11.46 0.36
N THR A 48 -3.07 -11.73 -0.69
CA THR A 48 -3.19 -13.07 -1.26
C THR A 48 -1.88 -13.51 -1.93
N ILE A 49 -1.34 -14.64 -1.49
CA ILE A 49 -0.14 -15.24 -2.09
C ILE A 49 -0.43 -15.57 -3.56
N GLY A 50 0.46 -15.10 -4.44
CA GLY A 50 0.31 -15.32 -5.88
C GLY A 50 -0.68 -14.37 -6.56
N ASN A 51 -1.17 -13.33 -5.87
CA ASN A 51 -1.88 -12.24 -6.52
C ASN A 51 -1.01 -11.64 -7.65
N ARG A 52 -1.63 -11.46 -8.82
CA ARG A 52 -0.97 -10.91 -10.03
C ARG A 52 -1.51 -9.54 -10.43
N ILE A 53 -2.45 -8.98 -9.67
CA ILE A 53 -2.99 -7.65 -9.91
C ILE A 53 -1.96 -6.63 -9.46
N HIS A 54 -1.63 -5.68 -10.35
CA HIS A 54 -0.74 -4.58 -10.02
C HIS A 54 -1.32 -3.74 -8.89
N ALA A 55 -0.48 -3.35 -7.93
CA ALA A 55 -0.87 -2.63 -6.71
C ALA A 55 -1.81 -1.44 -6.97
N GLN A 56 -1.52 -0.63 -8.00
CA GLN A 56 -2.31 0.53 -8.39
C GLN A 56 -3.72 0.22 -8.93
N HIS A 57 -4.00 -1.04 -9.30
CA HIS A 57 -5.28 -1.48 -9.83
C HIS A 57 -6.12 -2.26 -8.82
N ILE A 58 -5.57 -2.63 -7.66
CA ILE A 58 -6.26 -3.51 -6.69
C ILE A 58 -7.61 -2.92 -6.27
N VAL A 59 -7.67 -1.65 -5.86
CA VAL A 59 -8.92 -1.00 -5.44
C VAL A 59 -9.93 -0.94 -6.59
N ALA A 60 -9.48 -0.56 -7.79
CA ALA A 60 -10.35 -0.50 -8.96
C ALA A 60 -10.90 -1.87 -9.34
N SER A 61 -10.10 -2.93 -9.24
CA SER A 61 -10.56 -4.31 -9.48
C SER A 61 -11.66 -4.72 -8.51
N VAL A 62 -11.50 -4.42 -7.22
CA VAL A 62 -12.53 -4.72 -6.21
C VAL A 62 -13.82 -3.96 -6.50
N VAL A 63 -13.74 -2.66 -6.77
CA VAL A 63 -14.92 -1.83 -7.10
C VAL A 63 -15.66 -2.35 -8.33
N ASN A 64 -14.93 -2.81 -9.34
CA ASN A 64 -15.53 -3.33 -10.58
C ASN A 64 -16.16 -4.73 -10.39
N ASP A 65 -15.67 -5.52 -9.43
CA ASP A 65 -16.18 -6.88 -9.14
C ASP A 65 -17.35 -6.88 -8.13
N GLN A 66 -17.56 -5.80 -7.38
CA GLN A 66 -18.61 -5.72 -6.37
C GLN A 66 -20.02 -5.51 -6.99
N THR A 67 -20.87 -6.53 -6.91
CA THR A 67 -22.34 -6.33 -6.86
C THR A 67 -22.73 -5.63 -5.55
N PRO A 68 -23.72 -4.72 -5.54
CA PRO A 68 -23.96 -3.84 -4.40
C PRO A 68 -24.39 -4.61 -3.16
N GLN A 69 -23.60 -4.52 -2.09
CA GLN A 69 -23.88 -5.10 -0.78
C GLN A 69 -23.80 -4.02 0.31
N THR A 70 -24.72 -4.07 1.26
CA THR A 70 -25.00 -3.03 2.26
C THR A 70 -23.84 -2.86 3.28
N PRO A 71 -23.41 -1.63 3.62
CA PRO A 71 -22.26 -1.41 4.52
C PRO A 71 -22.57 -1.70 5.99
N GLN A 72 -21.63 -2.32 6.70
CA GLN A 72 -21.61 -2.42 8.17
C GLN A 72 -20.39 -1.64 8.67
N ALA A 73 -20.64 -0.55 9.42
CA ALA A 73 -19.60 0.34 9.90
C ALA A 73 -18.77 -0.32 11.02
N GLY A 74 -17.52 -0.65 10.74
CA GLY A 74 -16.50 -1.03 11.70
C GLY A 74 -15.56 0.15 11.97
N GLN A 75 -15.24 0.39 13.23
CA GLN A 75 -14.47 1.53 13.73
C GLN A 75 -13.01 1.48 13.24
N GLU A 76 -12.54 2.58 12.62
CA GLU A 76 -11.14 2.77 12.22
C GLU A 76 -10.28 3.00 13.47
N ASP A 77 -9.49 2.00 13.86
CA ASP A 77 -8.49 2.16 14.93
C ASP A 77 -7.39 3.13 14.49
N THR A 78 -7.13 4.11 15.35
CA THR A 78 -6.15 5.19 15.12
C THR A 78 -4.73 4.62 15.07
N TRP A 79 -4.14 4.59 13.88
CA TRP A 79 -2.75 4.18 13.69
C TRP A 79 -1.78 5.10 14.47
N GLU A 80 -0.87 4.52 15.27
CA GLU A 80 0.22 5.27 15.92
C GLU A 80 1.23 5.77 14.87
N THR A 81 1.55 7.06 14.94
CA THR A 81 2.36 7.78 13.93
C THR A 81 3.86 7.75 14.23
N ASP A 82 4.33 6.88 15.12
CA ASP A 82 5.74 6.90 15.54
C ASP A 82 6.63 6.13 14.56
N GLY A 83 6.92 6.78 13.43
CA GLY A 83 7.97 6.37 12.51
C GLY A 83 9.33 6.49 13.20
N GLY A 84 9.90 5.34 13.58
CA GLY A 84 11.09 5.22 14.43
C GLY A 84 12.23 6.20 14.09
N HIS A 85 12.73 6.87 15.13
CA HIS A 85 13.94 7.68 15.05
C HIS A 85 15.14 6.80 14.65
N LEU A 86 15.69 7.02 13.45
CA LEU A 86 17.04 6.57 13.13
C LEU A 86 18.02 7.47 13.89
N ALA A 87 18.49 7.01 15.04
CA ALA A 87 19.63 7.63 15.71
C ALA A 87 20.89 7.49 14.84
N GLY A 88 21.14 8.45 13.96
CA GLY A 88 22.48 9.03 13.80
C GLY A 88 22.60 10.12 14.87
N VAL A 89 23.72 10.36 15.56
CA VAL A 89 25.01 10.75 15.00
C VAL A 89 26.12 10.54 16.06
N GLY A 90 27.29 10.04 15.61
CA GLY A 90 28.66 10.41 16.04
C GLY A 90 29.03 10.51 17.53
N HIS A 91 29.95 9.63 17.97
CA HIS A 91 31.02 10.03 18.88
C HIS A 91 32.36 9.61 18.29
N GLU A 92 32.99 10.58 17.66
CA GLU A 92 34.42 10.71 17.39
C GLU A 92 35.15 10.85 18.73
N GLN A 93 36.14 9.98 18.98
CA GLN A 93 37.39 10.25 19.73
C GLN A 93 38.49 9.31 19.24
#